data_AF-A0A7W1QYK0-F1
#
_entry.id   AF-A0A7W1QYK0-F1
#
_cell.length_a   1.000
_cell.length_b   1.000
_cell.length_c   1.000
_cell.angle_alpha   90.00
_cell.angle_beta   90.00
_cell.angle_gamma   90.00
#
_symmetry.space_group_name_H-M   'P 1'
#
loop_
_entity.id
_entity.type
_entity.pdbx_description
1 polymer ?
#
loop_
_entity_poly.entity_id
_entity_poly.type
_entity_poly.pdbx_seq_one_letter_code
_entity_poly.pdbx_strand_id
1 'polypeptide(L)'
;MTGKEHNKLVSIFLLVHAGLQIFGVVIAMLIYGGLGMAMLVNARRNEEQMIGGIFIALMFVVVLVSLIFVVPQIVGGWKLLKEKSSARIWGIIASFVCLISIPFGTAVGIYGLWFLLGEEGKRFYLSGGNAANNYPPPPPNNWQ
;
A
#
# COMPACT_ATOMS: atom_id res chain seq x y z
N MET A 1 -9.54 -13.97 18.37
CA MET A 1 -9.99 -13.09 17.27
C MET A 1 -10.39 -13.98 16.10
N THR A 2 -11.44 -13.65 15.38
CA THR A 2 -11.85 -14.37 14.16
C THR A 2 -11.05 -13.87 12.95
N GLY A 3 -10.92 -14.68 11.90
CA GLY A 3 -10.21 -14.26 10.67
C GLY A 3 -10.77 -12.97 10.05
N LYS A 4 -12.07 -12.69 10.23
CA LYS A 4 -12.71 -11.44 9.83
C LYS A 4 -12.23 -10.23 10.63
N GLU A 5 -12.04 -10.39 11.94
CA GLU A 5 -11.51 -9.33 12.82
C GLU A 5 -10.06 -9.00 12.46
N HIS A 6 -9.23 -10.03 12.23
CA HIS A 6 -7.86 -9.85 11.78
C HIS A 6 -7.80 -9.13 10.43
N ASN A 7 -8.62 -9.55 9.47
CA ASN A 7 -8.72 -8.90 8.17
C ASN A 7 -9.10 -7.42 8.28
N LYS A 8 -10.12 -7.11 9.10
CA LYS A 8 -10.54 -5.72 9.36
C LYS A 8 -9.43 -4.90 10.02
N LEU A 9 -8.71 -5.47 10.98
CA LEU A 9 -7.62 -4.78 11.68
C LEU A 9 -6.46 -4.46 10.73
N VAL A 10 -6.01 -5.44 9.93
CA VAL A 10 -4.98 -5.22 8.88
C VAL A 10 -5.42 -4.14 7.90
N SER A 11 -6.69 -4.16 7.48
CA SER A 11 -7.26 -3.15 6.58
C SER A 11 -7.14 -1.74 7.16
N ILE A 12 -7.55 -1.57 8.42
CA ILE A 12 -7.51 -0.28 9.11
C ILE A 12 -6.07 0.19 9.26
N PHE A 13 -5.14 -0.69 9.66
CA PHE A 13 -3.74 -0.32 9.80
C PHE A 13 -3.10 0.13 8.48
N LEU A 14 -3.41 -0.55 7.36
CA LEU A 14 -2.94 -0.12 6.04
C LEU A 14 -3.49 1.26 5.65
N LEU A 15 -4.77 1.51 5.91
CA LEU A 15 -5.40 2.80 5.61
C LEU A 15 -4.88 3.93 6.50
N VAL A 16 -4.65 3.66 7.79
CA VAL A 16 -4.08 4.63 8.74
C VAL A 16 -2.64 4.97 8.35
N HIS A 17 -1.83 3.97 8.00
CA HIS A 17 -0.46 4.21 7.53
C HIS A 17 -0.45 5.03 6.23
N ALA A 18 -1.32 4.70 5.26
CA ALA A 18 -1.45 5.48 4.04
C ALA A 18 -1.89 6.92 4.31
N GLY A 19 -2.83 7.13 5.25
CA GLY A 19 -3.28 8.45 5.66
C GLY A 19 -2.16 9.29 6.28
N LEU A 20 -1.35 8.69 7.15
CA LEU A 20 -0.17 9.33 7.74
C LEU A 20 0.87 9.70 6.66
N GLN A 21 1.08 8.81 5.69
CA GLN A 21 2.00 9.06 4.59
C GLN A 21 1.50 10.20 3.69
N ILE A 22 0.21 10.22 3.34
CA ILE A 22 -0.40 11.33 2.59
C ILE A 22 -0.24 12.64 3.36
N PHE A 23 -0.49 12.64 4.67
CA PHE A 23 -0.30 13.82 5.50
C PHE A 23 1.14 14.34 5.43
N GLY A 24 2.14 13.46 5.52
CA GLY A 24 3.55 13.82 5.32
C GLY A 24 3.85 14.38 3.93
N VAL A 25 3.26 13.80 2.87
CA VAL A 25 3.41 14.30 1.49
C VAL A 25 2.78 15.68 1.32
N VAL A 26 1.61 15.93 1.93
CA VAL A 26 0.97 17.25 1.89
C VAL A 26 1.83 18.30 2.58
N ILE A 27 2.41 17.99 3.75
CA ILE A 27 3.36 18.91 4.42
C ILE A 27 4.57 19.18 3.52
N ALA A 28 5.18 18.14 2.95
CA ALA A 28 6.30 18.29 2.04
C ALA A 28 5.93 19.14 0.82
N MET A 29 4.73 18.93 0.26
CA MET A 29 4.21 19.72 -0.86
C MET A 29 4.07 21.20 -0.49
N LEU A 30 3.56 21.51 0.70
CA LEU A 30 3.45 22.89 1.18
C LEU A 30 4.83 23.53 1.39
N ILE A 31 5.81 22.77 1.90
CA ILE A 31 7.17 23.28 2.11
C ILE A 31 7.90 23.49 0.78
N TYR A 32 8.07 22.46 -0.03
CA TYR A 32 8.80 22.56 -1.30
C TYR A 32 8.06 23.43 -2.32
N GLY A 33 6.74 23.30 -2.40
CA GLY A 33 5.88 24.12 -3.26
C GLY A 33 5.85 25.58 -2.80
N GLY A 34 5.67 25.82 -1.50
CA GLY A 34 5.65 27.16 -0.93
C GLY A 34 6.98 27.89 -1.07
N LEU A 35 8.10 27.23 -0.74
CA LEU A 35 9.45 27.79 -0.91
C LEU A 35 9.78 28.02 -2.38
N GLY A 36 9.51 27.04 -3.25
CA GLY A 36 9.75 27.16 -4.68
C GLY A 36 8.95 28.30 -5.31
N MET A 37 7.66 28.42 -4.97
CA MET A 37 6.80 29.48 -5.47
C MET A 37 7.22 30.86 -4.92
N ALA A 38 7.53 30.96 -3.62
CA ALA A 38 7.99 32.21 -3.02
C ALA A 38 9.28 32.71 -3.67
N MET A 39 10.23 31.81 -3.94
CA MET A 39 11.47 32.14 -4.67
C MET A 39 11.18 32.60 -6.10
N LEU A 40 10.30 31.90 -6.83
CA LEU A 40 9.95 32.27 -8.21
C LEU A 40 9.28 33.65 -8.32
N VAL A 41 8.39 33.98 -7.38
CA VAL A 41 7.68 35.27 -7.37
C VAL A 41 8.60 36.44 -7.00
N ASN A 42 9.59 36.19 -6.14
CA ASN A 42 10.52 37.22 -5.67
C ASN A 42 11.85 37.25 -6.43
N ALA A 43 12.05 36.35 -7.40
CA ALA A 43 13.30 36.23 -8.14
C ALA A 43 13.62 37.53 -8.90
N ARG A 44 14.75 38.13 -8.58
CA ARG A 44 15.31 39.28 -9.31
C ARG A 44 16.46 38.86 -10.22
N ARG A 45 17.09 37.73 -9.91
CA ARG A 45 18.19 37.14 -10.67
C ARG A 45 17.76 35.80 -11.28
N ASN A 46 18.33 35.47 -12.44
CA ASN A 46 18.11 34.19 -13.11
C ASN A 46 18.47 32.98 -12.20
N GLU A 47 19.47 33.15 -11.32
CA GLU A 47 19.89 32.13 -10.37
C GLU A 47 18.79 31.79 -9.34
N GLU A 48 18.10 32.81 -8.81
CA GLU A 48 17.00 32.65 -7.85
C GLU A 48 15.79 31.97 -8.50
N GLN A 49 15.50 32.33 -9.76
CA GLN A 49 14.44 31.70 -10.54
C GLN A 49 14.75 30.22 -10.79
N MET A 50 16.00 29.88 -11.11
CA MET A 50 16.43 28.49 -11.31
C MET A 50 16.31 27.67 -10.02
N ILE A 51 16.74 28.23 -8.89
CA ILE A 51 16.61 27.58 -7.57
C ILE A 51 15.12 27.33 -7.25
N GLY A 52 14.25 28.33 -7.42
CA GLY A 52 12.81 28.17 -7.21
C GLY A 52 12.20 27.07 -8.08
N GLY A 53 12.61 26.99 -9.35
CA GLY A 53 12.22 25.91 -10.27
C GLY A 53 12.65 24.52 -9.80
N ILE A 54 13.87 24.38 -9.23
CA ILE A 54 14.35 23.11 -8.67
C ILE A 54 13.48 22.68 -7.49
N PHE A 55 13.11 23.59 -6.57
CA PHE A 55 12.22 23.26 -5.44
C PHE A 55 10.85 22.75 -5.91
N ILE A 56 10.27 23.37 -6.95
CA ILE A 56 9.02 22.90 -7.56
C ILE A 56 9.21 21.53 -8.22
N ALA A 57 10.31 21.31 -8.94
CA ALA A 57 10.60 20.01 -9.55
C ALA A 57 10.75 18.91 -8.49
N LEU A 58 11.46 19.18 -7.40
CA LEU A 58 11.61 18.27 -6.27
C LEU A 58 10.28 17.94 -5.62
N MET A 59 9.37 18.94 -5.48
CA MET A 59 8.01 18.70 -5.00
C MET A 59 7.29 17.65 -5.85
N PHE A 60 7.32 17.78 -7.19
CA PHE A 60 6.70 16.81 -8.09
C PHE A 60 7.34 15.42 -7.97
N VAL A 61 8.67 15.34 -7.88
CA VAL A 61 9.38 14.07 -7.70
C VAL A 61 8.96 13.39 -6.40
N VAL A 62 8.90 14.13 -5.28
CA VAL A 62 8.46 13.59 -3.99
C VAL A 62 7.03 13.06 -4.08
N VAL A 63 6.11 13.80 -4.71
CA VAL A 63 4.71 13.36 -4.88
C VAL A 63 4.63 12.10 -5.74
N LEU A 64 5.30 12.08 -6.90
CA LEU A 64 5.28 10.95 -7.83
C LEU A 64 5.85 9.68 -7.20
N VAL A 65 6.99 9.78 -6.53
CA VAL A 65 7.60 8.65 -5.83
C VAL A 65 6.66 8.17 -4.71
N SER A 66 6.08 9.08 -3.93
CA SER A 66 5.19 8.72 -2.82
C SER A 66 3.93 7.98 -3.27
N LEU A 67 3.39 8.30 -4.46
CA LEU A 67 2.23 7.60 -5.02
C LEU A 67 2.48 6.09 -5.19
N ILE A 68 3.71 5.69 -5.53
CA ILE A 68 4.09 4.29 -5.70
C ILE A 68 3.91 3.50 -4.39
N PHE A 69 4.11 4.16 -3.24
CA PHE A 69 3.96 3.54 -1.91
C PHE A 69 2.53 3.66 -1.38
N VAL A 70 1.87 4.80 -1.58
CA VAL A 70 0.52 5.07 -1.05
C VAL A 70 -0.54 4.26 -1.77
N VAL A 71 -0.46 4.13 -3.11
CA VAL A 71 -1.51 3.47 -3.91
C VAL A 71 -1.71 2.00 -3.50
N PRO A 72 -0.67 1.16 -3.40
CA PRO A 72 -0.85 -0.23 -2.97
C PRO A 72 -1.45 -0.34 -1.56
N GLN A 73 -1.08 0.55 -0.64
CA GLN A 73 -1.61 0.54 0.73
C GLN A 73 -3.11 0.85 0.77
N ILE A 74 -3.56 1.87 0.03
CA ILE A 74 -4.97 2.23 -0.06
C ILE A 74 -5.76 1.12 -0.76
N VAL A 75 -5.27 0.63 -1.89
CA VAL A 75 -5.95 -0.42 -2.66
C VAL A 75 -6.03 -1.72 -1.85
N GLY A 76 -4.93 -2.09 -1.18
CA GLY A 76 -4.87 -3.24 -0.29
C GLY A 76 -5.84 -3.11 0.88
N GLY A 77 -5.75 -2.01 1.64
CA GLY A 77 -6.63 -1.74 2.78
C GLY A 77 -8.12 -1.71 2.39
N TRP A 78 -8.47 -1.07 1.27
CA TRP A 78 -9.85 -1.00 0.80
C TRP A 78 -10.39 -2.34 0.30
N LYS A 79 -9.58 -3.11 -0.44
CA LYS A 79 -9.99 -4.44 -0.92
C LYS A 79 -10.15 -5.43 0.23
N LEU A 80 -9.26 -5.40 1.23
CA LEU A 80 -9.37 -6.21 2.44
C LEU A 80 -10.63 -5.84 3.23
N LEU A 81 -10.94 -4.54 3.38
CA LEU A 81 -12.15 -4.10 4.08
C LEU A 81 -13.44 -4.57 3.39
N LYS A 82 -13.42 -4.69 2.05
CA LYS A 82 -14.53 -5.19 1.24
C LYS A 82 -14.52 -6.72 1.04
N GLU A 83 -13.58 -7.44 1.65
CA GLU A 83 -13.47 -8.90 1.60
C GLU A 83 -13.50 -9.47 0.16
N LYS A 84 -12.93 -8.73 -0.81
CA LYS A 84 -12.92 -9.15 -2.22
C LYS A 84 -12.00 -10.36 -2.44
N SER A 85 -12.27 -11.17 -3.46
CA SER A 85 -11.44 -12.33 -3.82
C SER A 85 -9.97 -11.99 -4.11
N SER A 86 -9.68 -10.82 -4.69
CA SER A 86 -8.31 -10.33 -4.91
C SER A 86 -7.70 -9.61 -3.71
N ALA A 87 -8.40 -9.48 -2.58
CA ALA A 87 -7.95 -8.67 -1.45
C ALA A 87 -6.67 -9.19 -0.84
N ARG A 88 -6.50 -10.52 -0.78
CA ARG A 88 -5.30 -11.16 -0.22
C ARG A 88 -4.02 -10.74 -0.94
N ILE A 89 -4.01 -10.77 -2.27
CA ILE A 89 -2.82 -10.43 -3.07
C ILE A 89 -2.45 -8.96 -2.86
N TRP A 90 -3.43 -8.06 -2.97
CA TRP A 90 -3.20 -6.62 -2.76
C TRP A 90 -2.80 -6.30 -1.31
N GLY A 91 -3.35 -7.02 -0.34
CA GLY A 91 -2.96 -6.90 1.07
C GLY A 91 -1.50 -7.31 1.30
N ILE A 92 -1.05 -8.42 0.70
CA ILE A 92 0.34 -8.87 0.81
C ILE A 92 1.30 -7.82 0.21
N ILE A 93 0.99 -7.33 -1.00
CA ILE A 93 1.79 -6.28 -1.66
C ILE A 93 1.85 -5.03 -0.77
N ALA A 94 0.69 -4.58 -0.26
CA ALA A 94 0.61 -3.44 0.64
C ALA A 94 1.44 -3.63 1.91
N SER A 95 1.41 -4.83 2.50
CA SER A 95 2.20 -5.15 3.70
C SER A 95 3.71 -5.11 3.43
N PHE A 96 4.18 -5.60 2.27
CA PHE A 96 5.59 -5.46 1.88
C PHE A 96 6.00 -4.00 1.71
N VAL A 97 5.15 -3.19 1.10
CA VAL A 97 5.39 -1.75 0.94
C VAL A 97 5.49 -1.07 2.32
N CYS A 98 4.65 -1.46 3.28
CA CYS A 98 4.73 -0.94 4.65
C CYS A 98 6.04 -1.31 5.36
N LEU A 99 6.65 -2.46 5.08
CA LEU A 99 7.90 -2.88 5.75
C LEU A 99 9.07 -1.89 5.58
N ILE A 100 9.07 -1.12 4.49
CA ILE A 100 10.10 -0.13 4.17
C ILE A 100 10.07 1.05 5.17
N SER A 101 8.92 1.31 5.79
CA SER A 101 8.71 2.43 6.72
C SER A 101 8.88 1.96 8.17
N ILE A 102 10.04 2.24 8.78
CA ILE A 102 10.35 1.88 10.18
C ILE A 102 10.04 3.07 11.10
N PRO A 103 9.42 2.88 12.29
CA PRO A 103 9.02 1.62 12.92
C PRO A 103 7.56 1.19 12.66
N PHE A 104 6.67 2.14 12.38
CA PHE A 104 5.23 1.87 12.30
C PHE A 104 4.83 1.01 11.11
N GLY A 105 5.36 1.30 9.93
CA GLY A 105 5.08 0.51 8.73
C GLY A 105 5.58 -0.92 8.86
N THR A 106 6.73 -1.16 9.52
CA THR A 106 7.22 -2.50 9.79
C THR A 106 6.26 -3.30 10.68
N ALA A 107 5.74 -2.71 11.75
CA ALA A 107 4.75 -3.37 12.61
C ALA A 107 3.48 -3.75 11.83
N VAL A 108 2.95 -2.81 11.03
CA VAL A 108 1.77 -3.04 10.17
C VAL A 108 2.05 -4.10 9.10
N GLY A 109 3.23 -4.05 8.48
CA GLY A 109 3.67 -4.97 7.45
C GLY A 109 3.82 -6.39 7.96
N ILE A 110 4.53 -6.58 9.09
CA ILE A 110 4.69 -7.88 9.73
C ILE A 110 3.34 -8.46 10.12
N TYR A 111 2.48 -7.67 10.76
CA TYR A 111 1.15 -8.14 11.18
C TYR A 111 0.27 -8.54 9.99
N GLY A 112 0.29 -7.74 8.91
CA GLY A 112 -0.44 -8.05 7.69
C GLY A 112 0.07 -9.31 6.99
N LEU A 113 1.39 -9.49 6.88
CA LEU A 113 1.99 -10.69 6.30
C LEU A 113 1.71 -11.93 7.15
N TRP A 114 1.84 -11.83 8.48
CA TRP A 114 1.54 -12.91 9.40
C TRP A 114 0.10 -13.42 9.23
N PHE A 115 -0.88 -12.51 9.17
CA PHE A 115 -2.28 -12.89 8.97
C PHE A 115 -2.55 -13.44 7.55
N LEU A 116 -2.14 -12.71 6.50
CA LEU A 116 -2.49 -13.03 5.10
C LEU A 116 -1.77 -14.26 4.55
N LEU A 117 -0.56 -14.55 5.04
CA LEU A 117 0.20 -15.75 4.71
C LEU A 117 -0.09 -16.91 5.68
N GLY A 118 -0.59 -16.60 6.87
CA GLY A 118 -0.99 -17.57 7.88
C GLY A 118 -2.18 -18.44 7.44
N GLU A 119 -2.41 -19.49 8.22
CA GLU A 119 -3.46 -20.47 7.94
C GLU A 119 -4.86 -19.88 8.08
N GLU A 120 -5.06 -18.92 8.98
CA GLU A 120 -6.32 -18.19 9.12
C GLU A 120 -6.67 -17.37 7.87
N GLY A 121 -5.72 -16.59 7.34
CA GLY A 121 -5.93 -15.81 6.12
C GLY A 121 -6.11 -16.71 4.89
N LYS A 122 -5.38 -17.83 4.82
CA LYS A 122 -5.58 -18.85 3.79
C LYS A 122 -6.98 -19.46 3.88
N ARG A 123 -7.44 -19.88 5.06
CA ARG A 123 -8.80 -20.40 5.22
C ARG A 123 -9.81 -19.32 4.86
N PHE A 124 -9.69 -18.11 5.37
CA PHE A 124 -10.63 -17.03 5.09
C PHE A 124 -10.80 -16.72 3.60
N TYR A 125 -9.71 -16.68 2.82
CA TYR A 125 -9.75 -16.31 1.40
C TYR A 125 -9.76 -17.49 0.42
N LEU A 126 -9.25 -18.66 0.78
CA LEU A 126 -9.11 -19.84 -0.09
C LEU A 126 -10.10 -20.96 0.23
N SER A 127 -10.63 -21.06 1.46
CA SER A 127 -11.59 -22.14 1.79
C SER A 127 -12.91 -22.01 1.04
N GLY A 128 -13.22 -20.83 0.50
CA GLY A 128 -14.36 -20.60 -0.40
C GLY A 128 -14.04 -20.68 -1.89
N GLY A 129 -12.81 -21.01 -2.32
CA GLY A 129 -12.39 -20.86 -3.71
C GLY A 129 -11.44 -21.95 -4.23
N ASN A 130 -12.00 -22.89 -5.00
CA ASN A 130 -11.41 -23.54 -6.19
C ASN A 130 -10.10 -24.36 -6.09
N ALA A 131 -9.49 -24.58 -4.93
CA ALA A 131 -8.28 -25.43 -4.87
C ALA A 131 -8.56 -26.95 -4.92
N ALA A 132 -9.73 -27.40 -4.47
CA ALA A 132 -10.11 -28.82 -4.45
C ALA A 132 -10.91 -29.28 -5.69
N ASN A 133 -11.51 -28.36 -6.45
CA ASN A 133 -12.41 -28.70 -7.57
C ASN A 133 -11.72 -28.74 -8.95
N ASN A 134 -10.45 -28.35 -9.06
CA ASN A 134 -9.72 -28.28 -10.34
C ASN A 134 -8.80 -29.48 -10.60
N TYR A 135 -8.75 -30.47 -9.70
CA TYR A 135 -8.21 -31.78 -10.05
C TYR A 135 -9.40 -32.66 -10.48
N PRO A 136 -9.66 -32.85 -11.78
CA PRO A 136 -10.51 -33.95 -12.19
C PRO A 136 -9.91 -35.24 -11.59
N PRO A 137 -10.73 -36.15 -11.05
CA PRO A 137 -10.22 -37.43 -10.58
C PRO A 137 -9.44 -38.10 -11.73
N PRO A 138 -8.31 -38.76 -11.45
CA PRO A 138 -7.59 -39.50 -12.48
C PRO A 138 -8.57 -40.47 -13.16
N PRO A 139 -8.49 -40.63 -14.50
CA PRO A 139 -9.41 -41.50 -15.22
C PRO A 139 -9.43 -42.90 -14.58
N PRO A 140 -10.61 -43.57 -14.54
CA PRO A 140 -10.70 -44.91 -13.97
C PRO A 140 -9.65 -45.82 -14.59
N ASN A 141 -8.91 -46.54 -13.75
CA ASN A 141 -7.90 -47.49 -14.20
C ASN A 141 -8.60 -48.57 -15.04
N ASN A 142 -8.42 -48.51 -16.37
CA ASN A 142 -9.08 -49.36 -17.36
C ASN A 142 -8.44 -50.74 -17.52
N TRP A 143 -7.83 -51.25 -16.45
CA TRP A 143 -7.13 -52.53 -16.41
C TRP A 143 -7.91 -53.60 -15.62
N GLN A 144 -9.25 -53.51 -15.64
CA GLN A 144 -10.18 -54.55 -15.20
C GLN A 144 -11.01 -55.06 -16.37
#